data_AF-A0A815TIA9-F1
#
_entry.id   AF-A0A815TIA9-F1
#
_cell.length_a   1.000
_cell.length_b   1.000
_cell.length_c   1.000
_cell.angle_alpha   90.00
_cell.angle_beta   90.00
_cell.angle_gamma   90.00
#
_symmetry.space_group_name_H-M   'P 1'
#
loop_
_entity.id
_entity.type
_entity.pdbx_description
1 polymer ?
#
loop_
_entity_poly.entity_id
_entity_poly.type
_entity_poly.pdbx_seq_one_letter_code
_entity_poly.pdbx_strand_id
1 'polypeptide(L)'
;MLFSWKCITIFLLILPFINTLNTSSPLSAVSFLTRQPSTEVVQFAHELSRAVPFIDVFILIDNNTFVIPAFSSSNFQFLQFNETVCTKYGFQEANRIGVGKSCSAWDKALYYFSKVSTHYLFVWFIEDDVFIPSVQAFLSLHEVYSPSNDMVTAALSYNRDGNVNIWHWRTLSTAFAPPWANGMVCAIGCSRRLLSAIGEYARWRGQLTFIENLFHTLAIQDGNMKIVTPFELNTIDYRNTYTLEQIQRRPNNWWHPVKKISLHREWRNKLIQNSSVNINNSIRKFYSTLQQLQTIDATNSSFDFMQHIANLGIEIEIIKGHIKSFDRYQLRKQFLQLAQNLSKNLADLFTVLADHAFKLPEPQINGNITENKTVAHMMLEKAIENNKQMILELTTNRSLSADEMVEITELRVDAIRLIVKLSRQIRCALQVISCGPMIEFLIGVRDSMCGI
;
A
#
# COMPACT_ATOMS: atom_id res chain seq x y z
N MET A 1 -46.81 -16.77 -4.37
CA MET A 1 -45.88 -17.63 -5.14
C MET A 1 -44.95 -16.89 -6.12
N LEU A 2 -45.05 -15.56 -6.31
CA LEU A 2 -44.17 -14.79 -7.22
C LEU A 2 -42.87 -14.24 -6.56
N PHE A 3 -42.68 -14.45 -5.25
CA PHE A 3 -41.52 -13.95 -4.51
C PHE A 3 -40.29 -14.89 -4.56
N SER A 4 -40.42 -16.07 -5.17
CA SER A 4 -39.39 -17.11 -5.13
C SER A 4 -38.43 -17.10 -6.32
N TRP A 5 -38.84 -16.63 -7.50
CA TRP A 5 -38.01 -16.72 -8.71
C TRP A 5 -36.95 -15.61 -8.82
N LYS A 6 -37.28 -14.37 -8.41
CA LYS A 6 -36.32 -13.24 -8.46
C LYS A 6 -35.12 -13.45 -7.53
N CYS A 7 -35.33 -14.04 -6.36
CA CYS A 7 -34.24 -14.37 -5.43
C CYS A 7 -33.35 -15.49 -5.97
N ILE A 8 -33.92 -16.48 -6.66
CA ILE A 8 -33.15 -17.56 -7.30
C ILE A 8 -32.31 -17.00 -8.46
N THR A 9 -32.85 -16.10 -9.28
CA THR A 9 -32.08 -15.48 -10.36
C THR A 9 -30.95 -14.61 -9.84
N ILE A 10 -31.17 -13.80 -8.80
CA ILE A 10 -30.12 -13.01 -8.15
C ILE A 10 -29.05 -13.94 -7.54
N PHE A 11 -29.45 -15.00 -6.86
CA PHE A 11 -28.51 -15.97 -6.28
C PHE A 11 -27.68 -16.68 -7.35
N LEU A 12 -28.27 -17.10 -8.47
CA LEU A 12 -27.57 -17.73 -9.59
C LEU A 12 -26.68 -16.75 -10.37
N LEU A 13 -26.98 -15.45 -10.37
CA LEU A 13 -26.11 -14.42 -10.94
C LEU A 13 -24.93 -14.07 -10.02
N ILE A 14 -25.10 -14.19 -8.70
CA ILE A 14 -24.05 -13.93 -7.71
C ILE A 14 -23.16 -15.17 -7.49
N LEU A 15 -23.65 -16.39 -7.75
CA LEU A 15 -22.91 -17.63 -7.51
C LEU A 15 -21.57 -17.73 -8.27
N PRO A 16 -21.46 -17.30 -9.55
CA PRO A 16 -20.17 -17.21 -10.24
C PRO A 16 -19.25 -16.19 -9.60
N PHE A 17 -19.80 -15.08 -9.09
CA PHE A 17 -19.05 -14.04 -8.36
C PHE A 17 -18.53 -14.54 -7.00
N ILE A 18 -19.34 -15.28 -6.24
CA ILE A 18 -18.93 -15.91 -4.98
C ILE A 18 -17.91 -17.02 -5.23
N ASN A 19 -18.05 -17.79 -6.32
CA ASN A 19 -17.06 -18.79 -6.69
C ASN A 19 -15.75 -18.16 -7.17
N THR A 20 -15.77 -17.01 -7.86
CA THR A 20 -14.54 -16.23 -8.15
C THR A 20 -13.94 -15.56 -6.92
N LEU A 21 -14.73 -15.29 -5.88
CA LEU A 21 -14.24 -14.80 -4.58
C LEU A 21 -13.64 -15.94 -3.72
N ASN A 22 -13.96 -17.20 -4.02
CA ASN A 22 -13.46 -18.39 -3.34
C ASN A 22 -12.39 -19.18 -4.14
N THR A 23 -12.10 -18.80 -5.39
CA THR A 23 -10.89 -19.26 -6.05
C THR A 23 -9.72 -18.54 -5.40
N SER A 24 -9.07 -19.23 -4.45
CA SER A 24 -7.75 -18.91 -3.88
C SER A 24 -6.92 -18.10 -4.87
N SER A 25 -6.94 -16.78 -4.68
CA SER A 25 -6.28 -15.80 -5.54
C SER A 25 -4.80 -16.14 -5.67
N PRO A 26 -4.16 -15.76 -6.79
CA PRO A 26 -2.78 -16.06 -7.11
C PRO A 26 -1.85 -16.04 -5.89
N LEU A 27 -1.36 -17.21 -5.49
CA LEU A 27 -0.35 -17.29 -4.44
C LEU A 27 0.88 -16.57 -4.99
N SER A 28 1.23 -15.44 -4.37
CA SER A 28 2.51 -14.78 -4.60
C SER A 28 3.47 -15.19 -3.50
N ALA A 29 4.76 -15.12 -3.77
CA ALA A 29 5.79 -15.39 -2.78
C ALA A 29 6.80 -14.24 -2.72
N VAL A 30 7.48 -14.14 -1.58
CA VAL A 30 8.68 -13.34 -1.41
C VAL A 30 9.75 -14.21 -0.77
N SER A 31 10.98 -14.12 -1.29
CA SER A 31 12.11 -14.90 -0.83
C SER A 31 13.27 -13.96 -0.51
N PHE A 32 13.59 -13.84 0.77
CA PHE A 32 14.79 -13.16 1.24
C PHE A 32 16.00 -14.10 1.06
N LEU A 33 16.99 -13.64 0.31
CA LEU A 33 18.19 -14.39 -0.04
C LEU A 33 19.29 -14.02 0.94
N THR A 34 19.67 -14.97 1.80
CA THR A 34 20.60 -14.70 2.90
C THR A 34 21.73 -15.74 2.90
N ARG A 35 22.95 -15.34 3.27
CA ARG A 35 23.96 -16.34 3.63
C ARG A 35 23.61 -16.98 4.98
N GLN A 36 23.36 -16.13 5.96
CA GLN A 36 22.79 -16.42 7.26
C GLN A 36 21.85 -15.27 7.59
N PRO A 37 20.59 -15.53 7.93
CA PRO A 37 19.63 -14.47 8.11
C PRO A 37 19.90 -13.71 9.41
N SER A 38 19.89 -12.38 9.35
CA SER A 38 19.96 -11.54 10.55
C SER A 38 18.64 -11.53 11.29
N THR A 39 18.67 -11.12 12.57
CA THR A 39 17.44 -10.93 13.36
C THR A 39 16.52 -9.88 12.72
N GLU A 40 17.08 -8.85 12.09
CA GLU A 40 16.32 -7.77 11.44
C GLU A 40 15.58 -8.25 10.18
N VAL A 41 16.22 -9.09 9.36
CA VAL A 41 15.58 -9.71 8.17
C VAL A 41 14.47 -10.66 8.62
N VAL A 42 14.75 -11.51 9.61
CA VAL A 42 13.78 -12.46 10.16
C VAL A 42 12.55 -11.76 10.73
N GLN A 43 12.76 -10.70 11.52
CA GLN A 43 11.66 -9.94 12.11
C GLN A 43 10.79 -9.30 11.05
N PHE A 44 11.39 -8.64 10.04
CA PHE A 44 10.64 -7.98 8.98
C PHE A 44 9.89 -8.98 8.10
N ALA A 45 10.51 -10.11 7.76
CA ALA A 45 9.85 -11.17 6.99
C ALA A 45 8.64 -11.77 7.75
N HIS A 46 8.76 -11.96 9.06
CA HIS A 46 7.65 -12.42 9.89
C HIS A 46 6.55 -11.35 10.07
N GLU A 47 6.92 -10.07 10.16
CA GLU A 47 5.97 -8.95 10.15
C GLU A 47 5.19 -8.91 8.83
N LEU A 48 5.90 -9.03 7.70
CA LEU A 48 5.32 -9.06 6.37
C LEU A 48 4.34 -10.22 6.20
N SER A 49 4.69 -11.44 6.64
CA SER A 49 3.80 -12.59 6.53
C SER A 49 2.51 -12.40 7.35
N ARG A 50 2.61 -11.80 8.53
CA ARG A 50 1.43 -11.53 9.37
C ARG A 50 0.52 -10.46 8.78
N ALA A 51 1.11 -9.43 8.18
CA ALA A 51 0.36 -8.31 7.62
C ALA A 51 -0.23 -8.63 6.23
N VAL A 52 0.37 -9.57 5.50
CA VAL A 52 -0.01 -9.90 4.12
C VAL A 52 -0.26 -11.40 3.97
N PRO A 53 -1.39 -11.93 4.47
CA PRO A 53 -1.65 -13.36 4.54
C PRO A 53 -1.84 -14.06 3.18
N PHE A 54 -1.96 -13.29 2.09
CA PHE A 54 -2.05 -13.81 0.72
C PHE A 54 -0.69 -13.94 0.01
N ILE A 55 0.41 -13.67 0.73
CA ILE A 55 1.79 -13.83 0.23
C ILE A 55 2.54 -14.77 1.17
N ASP A 56 3.13 -15.81 0.58
CA ASP A 56 4.03 -16.69 1.33
C ASP A 56 5.42 -16.07 1.42
N VAL A 57 5.96 -16.02 2.64
CA VAL A 57 7.25 -15.42 2.93
C VAL A 57 8.28 -16.51 3.22
N PHE A 58 9.38 -16.45 2.49
CA PHE A 58 10.49 -17.38 2.60
C PHE A 58 11.77 -16.65 3.01
N ILE A 59 12.54 -17.27 3.89
CA ILE A 59 13.94 -16.91 4.13
C ILE A 59 14.80 -18.05 3.63
N LEU A 60 15.51 -17.81 2.54
CA LEU A 60 16.39 -18.78 1.95
C LEU A 60 17.81 -18.62 2.49
N ILE A 61 18.36 -19.73 2.97
CA ILE A 61 19.61 -19.78 3.73
C ILE A 61 20.67 -20.50 2.90
N ASP A 62 21.72 -19.77 2.56
CA ASP A 62 22.82 -20.31 1.78
C ASP A 62 23.77 -21.18 2.59
N ASN A 63 23.98 -20.84 3.87
CA ASN A 63 24.85 -21.63 4.73
C ASN A 63 24.14 -22.92 5.20
N ASN A 64 24.56 -24.08 4.69
CA ASN A 64 24.02 -25.38 5.06
C ASN A 64 24.29 -25.81 6.52
N THR A 65 25.15 -25.10 7.25
CA THR A 65 25.43 -25.37 8.67
C THR A 65 24.61 -24.50 9.63
N PHE A 66 23.84 -23.54 9.11
CA PHE A 66 22.98 -22.71 9.94
C PHE A 66 21.84 -23.55 10.53
N VAL A 67 21.62 -23.42 11.84
CA VAL A 67 20.53 -24.12 12.53
C VAL A 67 19.27 -23.26 12.45
N ILE A 68 18.26 -23.77 11.73
CA ILE A 68 16.97 -23.09 11.58
C ILE A 68 16.28 -23.01 12.96
N PRO A 69 15.81 -21.82 13.38
CA PRO A 69 15.09 -21.69 14.64
C PRO A 69 13.73 -22.40 14.58
N ALA A 70 13.26 -22.89 15.72
CA ALA A 70 12.02 -23.67 15.83
C ALA A 70 10.72 -22.84 15.75
N PHE A 71 10.66 -21.84 14.86
CA PHE A 71 9.43 -21.12 14.57
C PHE A 71 9.23 -21.00 13.06
N SER A 72 8.07 -21.43 12.59
CA SER A 72 7.60 -21.27 11.21
C SER A 72 6.07 -21.27 11.28
N SER A 73 5.42 -20.56 10.36
CA SER A 73 3.97 -20.58 10.19
C SER A 73 3.64 -21.07 8.78
N SER A 74 2.35 -21.29 8.49
CA SER A 74 1.92 -21.73 7.16
C SER A 74 2.43 -20.82 6.04
N ASN A 75 2.48 -19.51 6.29
CA ASN A 75 2.89 -18.47 5.34
C ASN A 75 4.27 -17.85 5.64
N PHE A 76 5.06 -18.44 6.55
CA PHE A 76 6.42 -18.00 6.85
C PHE A 76 7.34 -19.19 7.08
N GLN A 77 8.30 -19.39 6.18
CA GLN A 77 9.12 -20.61 6.14
C GLN A 77 10.60 -20.29 5.91
N PHE A 78 11.46 -21.09 6.54
CA PHE A 78 12.89 -21.12 6.23
C PHE A 78 13.17 -22.19 5.18
N LEU A 79 13.96 -21.85 4.16
CA LEU A 79 14.39 -22.78 3.13
C LEU A 79 15.91 -22.96 3.20
N GLN A 80 16.35 -24.21 3.33
CA GLN A 80 17.76 -24.56 3.35
C GLN A 80 17.94 -25.88 2.62
N PHE A 81 18.74 -25.88 1.56
CA PHE A 81 18.94 -27.05 0.71
C PHE A 81 20.42 -27.27 0.45
N ASN A 82 20.80 -28.54 0.30
CA ASN A 82 22.15 -28.91 -0.12
C ASN A 82 22.40 -28.41 -1.56
N GLU A 83 23.59 -27.86 -1.79
CA GLU A 83 24.02 -27.32 -3.09
C GLU A 83 23.97 -28.38 -4.20
N THR A 84 24.30 -29.64 -3.87
CA THR A 84 24.26 -30.78 -4.79
C THR A 84 22.90 -31.03 -5.43
N VAL A 85 21.81 -30.68 -4.74
CA VAL A 85 20.46 -30.80 -5.30
C VAL A 85 20.27 -29.80 -6.42
N CYS A 86 20.72 -28.55 -6.24
CA CYS A 86 20.56 -27.48 -7.22
C CYS A 86 21.44 -27.73 -8.45
N THR A 87 22.71 -28.09 -8.23
CA THR A 87 23.67 -28.37 -9.31
C THR A 87 23.24 -29.54 -10.19
N LYS A 88 22.63 -30.59 -9.61
CA LYS A 88 22.07 -31.73 -10.36
C LYS A 88 21.03 -31.31 -11.41
N TYR A 89 20.29 -30.22 -11.15
CA TYR A 89 19.27 -29.71 -12.07
C TYR A 89 19.73 -28.50 -12.89
N GLY A 90 21.03 -28.20 -12.89
CA GLY A 90 21.61 -27.09 -13.65
C GLY A 90 21.41 -25.71 -13.03
N PHE A 91 20.97 -25.63 -11.77
CA PHE A 91 20.87 -24.37 -11.03
C PHE A 91 22.20 -24.13 -10.29
N GLN A 92 23.14 -23.53 -11.00
CA GLN A 92 24.48 -23.16 -10.53
C GLN A 92 25.05 -22.02 -11.38
N GLU A 93 26.08 -21.34 -10.86
CA GLU A 93 26.84 -20.25 -11.47
C GLU A 93 26.08 -18.93 -11.61
N ALA A 94 24.87 -18.82 -11.07
CA ALA A 94 24.05 -17.62 -11.21
C ALA A 94 24.73 -16.39 -10.60
N ASN A 95 25.40 -16.55 -9.44
CA ASN A 95 26.12 -15.46 -8.77
C ASN A 95 27.63 -15.74 -8.64
N ARG A 96 28.26 -16.30 -9.68
CA ARG A 96 29.69 -16.66 -9.64
C ARG A 96 30.62 -15.46 -9.44
N ILE A 97 30.17 -14.25 -9.78
CA ILE A 97 30.97 -13.03 -9.68
C ILE A 97 30.96 -12.58 -8.22
N GLY A 98 32.05 -12.82 -7.50
CA GLY A 98 32.27 -12.32 -6.14
C GLY A 98 31.93 -13.30 -5.00
N VAL A 99 31.20 -14.38 -5.24
CA VAL A 99 30.80 -15.33 -4.18
C VAL A 99 31.77 -16.52 -4.01
N GLY A 100 32.64 -16.77 -5.00
CA GLY A 100 33.70 -17.80 -4.90
C GLY A 100 33.20 -19.24 -4.78
N LYS A 101 31.92 -19.49 -5.05
CA LYS A 101 31.29 -20.81 -5.07
C LYS A 101 30.27 -20.93 -6.19
N SER A 102 29.98 -22.15 -6.61
CA SER A 102 29.13 -22.44 -7.76
C SER A 102 27.63 -22.37 -7.46
N CYS A 103 27.20 -22.62 -6.21
CA CYS A 103 25.79 -22.59 -5.84
C CYS A 103 25.59 -21.65 -4.65
N SER A 104 24.85 -20.57 -4.86
CA SER A 104 24.53 -19.53 -3.89
C SER A 104 23.05 -19.56 -3.49
N ALA A 105 22.62 -18.60 -2.65
CA ALA A 105 21.21 -18.38 -2.35
C ALA A 105 20.38 -18.16 -3.63
N TRP A 106 20.91 -17.45 -4.62
CA TRP A 106 20.23 -17.23 -5.90
C TRP A 106 19.92 -18.54 -6.62
N ASP A 107 20.91 -19.42 -6.74
CA ASP A 107 20.76 -20.71 -7.42
C ASP A 107 19.71 -21.59 -6.73
N LYS A 108 19.74 -21.65 -5.40
CA LYS A 108 18.79 -22.39 -4.58
C LYS A 108 17.36 -21.84 -4.69
N ALA A 109 17.20 -20.52 -4.69
CA ALA A 109 15.89 -19.87 -4.84
C ALA A 109 15.32 -20.12 -6.24
N LEU A 110 16.14 -19.94 -7.28
CA LEU A 110 15.74 -20.22 -8.66
C LEU A 110 15.36 -21.69 -8.84
N TYR A 111 16.11 -22.63 -8.27
CA TYR A 111 15.76 -24.04 -8.27
C TYR A 111 14.38 -24.26 -7.61
N TYR A 112 14.18 -23.76 -6.40
CA TYR A 112 12.95 -23.98 -5.65
C TYR A 112 11.73 -23.43 -6.40
N PHE A 113 11.76 -22.15 -6.79
CA PHE A 113 10.59 -21.53 -7.40
C PHE A 113 10.39 -21.90 -8.87
N SER A 114 11.43 -22.29 -9.61
CA SER A 114 11.27 -22.71 -11.01
C SER A 114 10.90 -24.19 -11.14
N LYS A 115 11.32 -25.04 -10.19
CA LYS A 115 11.19 -26.50 -10.31
C LYS A 115 10.36 -27.18 -9.22
N VAL A 116 10.50 -26.76 -7.96
CA VAL A 116 9.89 -27.46 -6.81
C VAL A 116 8.50 -26.89 -6.52
N SER A 117 8.43 -25.58 -6.27
CA SER A 117 7.19 -24.88 -5.94
C SER A 117 6.74 -24.02 -7.11
N THR A 118 5.98 -24.63 -8.02
CA THR A 118 5.59 -24.01 -9.29
C THR A 118 4.20 -23.38 -9.29
N HIS A 119 3.52 -23.35 -8.15
CA HIS A 119 2.14 -22.86 -8.04
C HIS A 119 2.07 -21.34 -7.83
N TYR A 120 3.19 -20.68 -7.50
CA TYR A 120 3.24 -19.22 -7.35
C TYR A 120 3.14 -18.53 -8.71
N LEU A 121 2.24 -17.55 -8.84
CA LEU A 121 2.12 -16.76 -10.07
C LEU A 121 3.18 -15.66 -10.16
N PHE A 122 3.65 -15.18 -9.02
CA PHE A 122 4.64 -14.12 -8.94
C PHE A 122 5.54 -14.31 -7.71
N VAL A 123 6.85 -14.13 -7.87
CA VAL A 123 7.84 -14.30 -6.80
C VAL A 123 8.77 -13.09 -6.75
N TRP A 124 8.90 -12.49 -5.57
CA TRP A 124 9.94 -11.52 -5.27
C TRP A 124 11.20 -12.19 -4.74
N PHE A 125 12.36 -11.85 -5.29
CA PHE A 125 13.67 -12.22 -4.76
C PHE A 125 14.36 -10.96 -4.23
N ILE A 126 14.84 -11.01 -3.00
CA ILE A 126 15.32 -9.84 -2.26
C ILE A 126 16.59 -10.21 -1.50
N GLU A 127 17.72 -9.57 -1.81
CA GLU A 127 18.97 -9.75 -1.06
C GLU A 127 18.88 -9.16 0.37
N ASP A 128 19.68 -9.68 1.29
CA ASP A 128 19.61 -9.34 2.72
C ASP A 128 20.01 -7.89 3.05
N ASP A 129 20.73 -7.22 2.16
CA ASP A 129 21.11 -5.81 2.28
C ASP A 129 20.20 -4.85 1.49
N VAL A 130 19.05 -5.34 0.98
CA VAL A 130 17.96 -4.47 0.51
C VAL A 130 17.12 -4.01 1.70
N PHE A 131 17.06 -2.71 1.90
CA PHE A 131 16.19 -2.12 2.91
C PHE A 131 14.82 -1.76 2.35
N ILE A 132 13.79 -2.42 2.88
CA ILE A 132 12.38 -2.13 2.63
C ILE A 132 11.83 -1.34 3.83
N PRO A 133 11.36 -0.09 3.65
CA PRO A 133 11.01 0.80 4.76
C PRO A 133 9.82 0.34 5.61
N SER A 134 8.86 -0.38 5.03
CA SER A 134 7.65 -0.85 5.72
C SER A 134 6.98 -1.97 4.95
N VAL A 135 6.04 -2.69 5.58
CA VAL A 135 5.15 -3.62 4.86
C VAL A 135 4.35 -2.88 3.79
N GLN A 136 3.91 -1.65 4.08
CA GLN A 136 3.15 -0.85 3.12
C GLN A 136 3.95 -0.50 1.87
N ALA A 137 5.26 -0.21 1.99
CA ALA A 137 6.15 0.02 0.86
C ALA A 137 6.32 -1.23 -0.01
N PHE A 138 6.30 -2.42 0.60
CA PHE A 138 6.28 -3.67 -0.15
C PHE A 138 4.95 -3.86 -0.89
N LEU A 139 3.83 -3.71 -0.16
CA LEU A 139 2.48 -3.89 -0.70
C LEU A 139 2.17 -2.96 -1.86
N SER A 140 2.47 -1.66 -1.72
CA SER A 140 2.20 -0.67 -2.76
C SER A 140 2.87 -1.02 -4.08
N LEU A 141 4.05 -1.62 -4.01
CA LEU A 141 4.80 -2.05 -5.18
C LEU A 141 4.24 -3.37 -5.73
N HIS A 142 4.02 -4.34 -4.86
CA HIS A 142 3.50 -5.65 -5.24
C HIS A 142 2.12 -5.56 -5.92
N GLU A 143 1.17 -4.84 -5.32
CA GLU A 143 -0.21 -4.74 -5.83
C GLU A 143 -0.29 -4.07 -7.21
N VAL A 144 0.58 -3.08 -7.47
CA VAL A 144 0.59 -2.34 -8.73
C VAL A 144 1.24 -3.14 -9.84
N TYR A 145 2.41 -3.75 -9.58
CA TYR A 145 3.26 -4.26 -10.65
C TYR A 145 3.18 -5.78 -10.84
N SER A 146 2.91 -6.57 -9.80
CA SER A 146 2.88 -8.04 -9.93
C SER A 146 1.75 -8.61 -10.80
N PRO A 147 0.53 -8.02 -10.87
CA PRO A 147 -0.55 -8.63 -11.65
C PRO A 147 -0.37 -8.54 -13.17
N SER A 148 0.46 -7.60 -13.64
CA SER A 148 0.50 -7.20 -15.05
C SER A 148 1.87 -7.31 -15.71
N ASN A 149 2.92 -7.69 -14.97
CA ASN A 149 4.29 -7.73 -15.47
C ASN A 149 4.93 -9.12 -15.27
N ASP A 150 5.80 -9.50 -16.20
CA ASP A 150 6.62 -10.70 -16.09
C ASP A 150 7.89 -10.46 -15.28
N MET A 151 8.39 -9.23 -15.31
CA MET A 151 9.58 -8.82 -14.60
C MET A 151 9.44 -7.41 -14.04
N VAL A 152 9.74 -7.24 -12.75
CA VAL A 152 9.80 -5.95 -12.07
C VAL A 152 11.22 -5.76 -11.54
N THR A 153 11.96 -4.80 -12.09
CA THR A 153 13.40 -4.63 -11.81
C THR A 153 13.77 -3.16 -11.64
N ALA A 154 14.90 -2.86 -11.01
CA ALA A 154 15.33 -1.47 -10.79
C ALA A 154 15.73 -0.74 -12.07
N ALA A 155 16.41 -1.44 -12.97
CA ALA A 155 16.98 -0.86 -14.18
C ALA A 155 17.06 -1.89 -15.30
N LEU A 156 17.14 -1.39 -16.53
CA LEU A 156 17.28 -2.19 -17.75
C LEU A 156 18.23 -1.48 -18.71
N SER A 157 19.33 -2.12 -19.07
CA SER A 157 20.24 -1.66 -20.11
C SER A 157 20.40 -2.72 -21.19
N TYR A 158 20.48 -2.28 -22.45
CA TYR A 158 20.54 -3.15 -23.62
C TYR A 158 21.96 -3.19 -24.20
N ASN A 159 22.37 -4.39 -24.61
CA ASN A 159 23.53 -4.61 -25.46
C ASN A 159 23.04 -5.19 -26.80
N ARG A 160 22.84 -4.31 -27.79
CA ARG A 160 22.24 -4.67 -29.08
C ARG A 160 23.26 -5.22 -30.07
N ASP A 161 24.52 -4.79 -29.96
CA ASP A 161 25.62 -5.15 -30.87
C ASP A 161 26.41 -6.38 -30.41
N GLY A 162 26.15 -6.87 -29.19
CA GLY A 162 26.85 -8.02 -28.62
C GLY A 162 28.27 -7.68 -28.18
N ASN A 163 28.57 -6.41 -27.87
CA ASN A 163 29.90 -6.02 -27.41
C ASN A 163 30.20 -6.64 -26.03
N VAL A 164 31.11 -7.61 -25.99
CA VAL A 164 31.47 -8.35 -24.78
C VAL A 164 32.50 -7.66 -23.86
N ASN A 165 33.00 -6.49 -24.26
CA ASN A 165 34.08 -5.79 -23.54
C ASN A 165 33.59 -4.84 -22.44
N ILE A 166 32.29 -4.58 -22.40
CA ILE A 166 31.64 -3.83 -21.32
C ILE A 166 30.89 -4.80 -20.41
N TRP A 167 30.76 -4.48 -19.13
CA TRP A 167 30.06 -5.33 -18.14
C TRP A 167 30.57 -6.80 -18.11
N HIS A 168 29.66 -7.73 -17.80
CA HIS A 168 29.89 -9.16 -17.66
C HIS A 168 29.30 -9.99 -18.81
N TRP A 169 29.15 -9.42 -20.01
CA TRP A 169 28.47 -10.07 -21.15
C TRP A 169 29.16 -11.33 -21.70
N ARG A 170 30.44 -11.54 -21.40
CA ARG A 170 31.16 -12.78 -21.77
C ARG A 170 30.47 -14.04 -21.23
N THR A 171 29.64 -13.92 -20.19
CA THR A 171 28.86 -15.06 -19.67
C THR A 171 27.68 -15.45 -20.58
N LEU A 172 27.26 -14.56 -21.49
CA LEU A 172 26.14 -14.77 -22.41
C LEU A 172 26.56 -15.16 -23.82
N SER A 173 27.77 -14.79 -24.27
CA SER A 173 28.17 -14.92 -25.68
C SER A 173 28.15 -16.35 -26.22
N THR A 174 28.20 -17.36 -25.34
CA THR A 174 28.10 -18.79 -25.69
C THR A 174 26.70 -19.37 -25.46
N ALA A 175 25.79 -18.59 -24.89
CA ALA A 175 24.46 -19.02 -24.46
C ALA A 175 23.32 -18.38 -25.26
N PHE A 176 23.50 -17.13 -25.69
CA PHE A 176 22.46 -16.34 -26.35
C PHE A 176 23.05 -15.54 -27.51
N ALA A 177 22.30 -15.44 -28.61
CA ALA A 177 22.56 -14.41 -29.62
C ALA A 177 22.11 -13.04 -29.08
N PRO A 178 22.76 -11.92 -29.46
CA PRO A 178 22.23 -10.59 -29.18
C PRO A 178 20.83 -10.38 -29.79
N PRO A 179 19.99 -9.48 -29.23
CA PRO A 179 20.31 -8.55 -28.16
C PRO A 179 20.36 -9.22 -26.78
N TRP A 180 21.19 -8.65 -25.91
CA TRP A 180 21.23 -8.98 -24.48
C TRP A 180 20.75 -7.79 -23.65
N ALA A 181 20.38 -8.05 -22.41
CA ALA A 181 20.04 -7.01 -21.46
C ALA A 181 20.52 -7.36 -20.04
N ASN A 182 20.69 -6.32 -19.23
CA ASN A 182 21.08 -6.44 -17.83
C ASN A 182 20.37 -5.41 -16.95
N GLY A 183 20.55 -5.60 -15.64
CA GLY A 183 20.24 -4.62 -14.61
C GLY A 183 20.55 -5.15 -13.22
N MET A 184 20.47 -4.28 -12.22
CA MET A 184 20.60 -4.68 -10.81
C MET A 184 19.43 -5.60 -10.42
N VAL A 185 19.74 -6.75 -9.83
CA VAL A 185 18.75 -7.77 -9.44
C VAL A 185 18.64 -7.99 -7.93
N CYS A 186 19.25 -7.12 -7.12
CA CYS A 186 19.23 -7.21 -5.65
C CYS A 186 17.79 -7.27 -5.10
N ALA A 187 16.85 -6.63 -5.80
CA ALA A 187 15.41 -6.83 -5.62
C ALA A 187 14.74 -6.96 -7.00
N ILE A 188 14.12 -8.11 -7.27
CA ILE A 188 13.43 -8.37 -8.54
C ILE A 188 12.16 -9.19 -8.33
N GLY A 189 11.11 -8.83 -9.04
CA GLY A 189 9.86 -9.59 -9.12
C GLY A 189 9.80 -10.37 -10.43
N CYS A 190 9.44 -11.64 -10.37
CA CYS A 190 9.38 -12.54 -11.52
C CYS A 190 8.02 -13.24 -11.59
N SER A 191 7.37 -13.22 -12.75
CA SER A 191 6.18 -14.03 -12.98
C SER A 191 6.51 -15.52 -13.05
N ARG A 192 5.46 -16.34 -12.98
CA ARG A 192 5.58 -17.77 -13.25
C ARG A 192 6.21 -18.02 -14.62
N ARG A 193 5.81 -17.27 -15.65
CA ARG A 193 6.29 -17.46 -17.02
C ARG A 193 7.81 -17.27 -17.11
N LEU A 194 8.35 -16.20 -16.53
CA LEU A 194 9.80 -15.95 -16.52
C LEU A 194 10.56 -17.05 -15.77
N LEU A 195 10.05 -17.48 -14.60
CA LEU A 195 10.68 -18.55 -13.82
C LEU A 195 10.62 -19.90 -14.53
N SER A 196 9.56 -20.20 -15.26
CA SER A 196 9.49 -21.39 -16.13
C SER A 196 10.57 -21.33 -17.22
N ALA A 197 10.76 -20.18 -17.88
CA ALA A 197 11.82 -19.98 -18.86
C ALA A 197 13.23 -20.16 -18.25
N ILE A 198 13.45 -19.68 -17.02
CA ILE A 198 14.71 -19.91 -16.29
C ILE A 198 14.93 -21.40 -16.02
N GLY A 199 13.88 -22.12 -15.59
CA GLY A 199 13.96 -23.56 -15.35
C GLY A 199 14.24 -24.36 -16.63
N GLU A 200 13.67 -23.95 -17.75
CA GLU A 200 13.97 -24.53 -19.07
C GLU A 200 15.41 -24.25 -19.51
N TYR A 201 15.88 -23.01 -19.31
CA TYR A 201 17.26 -22.63 -19.59
C TYR A 201 18.26 -23.44 -18.77
N ALA A 202 18.03 -23.58 -17.45
CA ALA A 202 18.87 -24.38 -16.55
C ALA A 202 18.96 -25.85 -17.02
N ARG A 203 17.80 -26.43 -17.39
CA ARG A 203 17.72 -27.79 -17.92
C ARG A 203 18.45 -27.95 -19.26
N TRP A 204 18.31 -26.98 -20.16
CA TRP A 204 18.92 -27.03 -21.49
C TRP A 204 20.44 -26.84 -21.43
N ARG A 205 20.94 -25.92 -20.60
CA ARG A 205 22.36 -25.57 -20.51
C ARG A 205 23.15 -26.35 -19.48
N GLY A 206 22.49 -26.96 -18.50
CA GLY A 206 23.13 -27.60 -17.36
C GLY A 206 23.78 -26.62 -16.36
N GLN A 207 23.60 -25.31 -16.54
CA GLN A 207 24.04 -24.25 -15.65
C GLN A 207 23.31 -22.94 -15.96
N LEU A 208 23.26 -22.02 -15.00
CA LEU A 208 22.78 -20.66 -15.19
C LEU A 208 23.89 -19.75 -15.75
N THR A 209 23.51 -18.57 -16.20
CA THR A 209 24.46 -17.47 -16.47
C THR A 209 24.34 -16.44 -15.35
N PHE A 210 25.22 -15.43 -15.37
CA PHE A 210 25.23 -14.37 -14.35
C PHE A 210 23.86 -13.71 -14.20
N ILE A 211 23.34 -13.65 -12.97
CA ILE A 211 21.96 -13.24 -12.65
C ILE A 211 21.58 -11.89 -13.24
N GLU A 212 22.45 -10.88 -13.15
CA GLU A 212 22.15 -9.54 -13.67
C GLU A 212 21.92 -9.52 -15.17
N ASN A 213 22.36 -10.56 -15.89
CA ASN A 213 22.14 -10.71 -17.32
C ASN A 213 21.01 -11.72 -17.62
N LEU A 214 20.88 -12.78 -16.81
CA LEU A 214 19.99 -13.92 -17.02
C LEU A 214 18.52 -13.49 -17.15
N PHE A 215 18.00 -12.79 -16.14
CA PHE A 215 16.58 -12.43 -16.07
C PHE A 215 16.19 -11.53 -17.24
N HIS A 216 16.93 -10.42 -17.40
CA HIS A 216 16.66 -9.42 -18.41
C HIS A 216 16.79 -9.99 -19.82
N THR A 217 17.86 -10.77 -20.09
CA THR A 217 18.07 -11.36 -21.43
C THR A 217 16.97 -12.36 -21.79
N LEU A 218 16.58 -13.26 -20.88
CA LEU A 218 15.47 -14.19 -21.14
C LEU A 218 14.16 -13.44 -21.39
N ALA A 219 13.87 -12.42 -20.58
CA ALA A 219 12.64 -11.64 -20.73
C ALA A 219 12.56 -10.90 -22.07
N ILE A 220 13.65 -10.26 -22.52
CA ILE A 220 13.63 -9.55 -23.81
C ILE A 220 13.61 -10.51 -25.01
N GLN A 221 14.21 -11.70 -24.89
CA GLN A 221 14.30 -12.66 -26.00
C GLN A 221 13.01 -13.46 -26.21
N ASP A 222 12.19 -13.62 -25.17
CA ASP A 222 10.83 -14.16 -25.31
C ASP A 222 9.95 -13.29 -26.23
N GLY A 223 10.22 -11.98 -26.31
CA GLY A 223 9.54 -11.04 -27.19
C GLY A 223 8.13 -10.63 -26.75
N ASN A 224 7.52 -11.34 -25.80
CA ASN A 224 6.17 -11.06 -25.30
C ASN A 224 6.11 -10.87 -23.77
N MET A 225 7.23 -11.00 -23.05
CA MET A 225 7.27 -10.73 -21.62
C MET A 225 7.24 -9.23 -21.33
N LYS A 226 6.46 -8.83 -20.33
CA LYS A 226 6.36 -7.44 -19.89
C LYS A 226 7.38 -7.14 -18.79
N ILE A 227 8.24 -6.15 -19.05
CA ILE A 227 9.25 -5.68 -18.10
C ILE A 227 8.88 -4.28 -17.65
N VAL A 228 8.92 -4.02 -16.35
CA VAL A 228 8.72 -2.68 -15.78
C VAL A 228 9.86 -2.29 -14.84
N THR A 229 10.25 -1.02 -14.92
CA THR A 229 11.24 -0.40 -14.02
C THR A 229 10.56 0.66 -13.15
N PRO A 230 9.94 0.25 -12.03
CA PRO A 230 9.16 1.15 -11.19
C PRO A 230 10.03 2.21 -10.51
N PHE A 231 9.47 3.40 -10.29
CA PHE A 231 10.18 4.51 -9.64
C PHE A 231 10.63 4.14 -8.22
N GLU A 232 9.87 3.29 -7.54
CA GLU A 232 10.14 2.81 -6.18
C GLU A 232 11.42 1.98 -6.08
N LEU A 233 11.92 1.42 -7.19
CA LEU A 233 13.17 0.65 -7.24
C LEU A 233 14.36 1.45 -7.80
N ASN A 234 14.19 2.74 -8.11
CA ASN A 234 15.28 3.56 -8.68
C ASN A 234 16.42 3.90 -7.69
N THR A 235 16.33 3.40 -6.46
CA THR A 235 17.33 3.50 -5.38
C THR A 235 17.99 2.16 -5.08
N ILE A 236 17.89 1.20 -6.03
CA ILE A 236 18.64 -0.05 -6.01
C ILE A 236 19.87 0.14 -6.90
N ASP A 237 21.00 0.47 -6.29
CA ASP A 237 22.27 0.77 -6.96
C ASP A 237 23.36 -0.25 -6.55
N TYR A 238 24.45 -0.38 -7.31
CA TYR A 238 25.54 -1.29 -6.94
C TYR A 238 26.29 -0.85 -5.67
N ARG A 239 26.62 0.45 -5.57
CA ARG A 239 27.44 1.01 -4.49
C ARG A 239 26.99 2.42 -4.18
N ASN A 240 26.10 2.53 -3.20
CA ASN A 240 25.63 3.81 -2.69
C ASN A 240 25.60 3.79 -1.16
N THR A 241 25.63 4.97 -0.54
CA THR A 241 25.44 5.13 0.91
C THR A 241 24.22 5.99 1.13
N TYR A 242 23.23 5.43 1.81
CA TYR A 242 21.99 6.13 2.11
C TYR A 242 21.96 6.65 3.54
N THR A 243 21.34 7.81 3.72
CA THR A 243 21.01 8.38 5.03
C THR A 243 19.54 8.18 5.34
N LEU A 244 19.21 8.19 6.63
CA LEU A 244 17.80 8.13 7.07
C LEU A 244 16.96 9.29 6.48
N GLU A 245 17.55 10.48 6.32
CA GLU A 245 16.87 11.64 5.74
C GLU A 245 16.46 11.39 4.28
N GLN A 246 17.33 10.74 3.48
CA GLN A 246 16.99 10.36 2.11
C GLN A 246 15.83 9.36 2.07
N ILE A 247 15.84 8.40 3.00
CA ILE A 247 14.79 7.38 3.14
C ILE A 247 13.46 8.02 3.54
N GLN A 248 13.48 8.97 4.48
CA GLN A 248 12.29 9.72 4.90
C GLN A 248 11.64 10.52 3.76
N ARG A 249 12.45 11.02 2.81
CA ARG A 249 11.94 11.74 1.64
C ARG A 249 11.25 10.83 0.62
N ARG A 250 11.55 9.53 0.62
CA ARG A 250 10.93 8.53 -0.28
C ARG A 250 10.59 7.26 0.49
N PRO A 251 9.58 7.30 1.39
CA PRO A 251 9.28 6.21 2.32
C PRO A 251 8.74 4.94 1.65
N ASN A 252 8.36 5.02 0.36
CA ASN A 252 7.90 3.86 -0.42
C ASN A 252 9.01 3.24 -1.30
N ASN A 253 10.17 3.88 -1.41
CA ASN A 253 11.28 3.35 -2.19
C ASN A 253 11.98 2.20 -1.45
N TRP A 254 12.53 1.25 -2.20
CA TRP A 254 13.40 0.20 -1.67
C TRP A 254 14.86 0.61 -1.92
N TRP A 255 15.74 0.31 -0.97
CA TRP A 255 17.09 0.88 -0.95
C TRP A 255 18.14 -0.20 -0.94
N HIS A 256 19.10 -0.12 -1.87
CA HIS A 256 20.22 -1.05 -1.91
C HIS A 256 21.50 -0.35 -2.41
N PRO A 257 22.65 -0.57 -1.76
CA PRO A 257 22.84 -1.44 -0.59
C PRO A 257 22.66 -0.69 0.74
N VAL A 258 22.09 -1.36 1.76
CA VAL A 258 22.15 -0.94 3.17
C VAL A 258 22.90 -2.00 3.96
N LYS A 259 24.24 -1.99 3.82
CA LYS A 259 25.16 -3.02 4.35
C LYS A 259 25.13 -3.17 5.88
N LYS A 260 24.84 -2.09 6.62
CA LYS A 260 24.72 -2.14 8.09
C LYS A 260 23.32 -2.60 8.46
N ILE A 261 23.13 -3.92 8.54
CA ILE A 261 21.81 -4.54 8.74
C ILE A 261 21.11 -4.07 10.04
N SER A 262 21.86 -3.75 11.09
CA SER A 262 21.29 -3.16 12.32
C SER A 262 20.55 -1.85 12.09
N LEU A 263 20.91 -1.07 11.06
CA LEU A 263 20.21 0.16 10.70
C LEU A 263 18.79 -0.10 10.18
N HIS A 264 18.50 -1.31 9.66
CA HIS A 264 17.18 -1.61 9.12
C HIS A 264 16.10 -1.45 10.20
N ARG A 265 16.28 -2.07 11.36
CA ARG A 265 15.34 -1.93 12.49
C ARG A 265 15.30 -0.49 13.01
N GLU A 266 16.45 0.14 13.18
CA GLU A 266 16.54 1.52 13.67
C GLU A 266 15.75 2.49 12.77
N TRP A 267 15.93 2.38 11.46
CA TRP A 267 15.29 3.26 10.49
C TRP A 267 13.78 3.00 10.39
N ARG A 268 13.31 1.76 10.37
CA ARG A 268 11.87 1.46 10.44
C ARG A 268 11.22 2.07 11.68
N ASN A 269 11.85 1.91 12.85
CA ASN A 269 11.34 2.49 14.09
C ASN A 269 11.26 4.01 14.03
N LYS A 270 12.29 4.68 13.49
CA LYS A 270 12.29 6.14 13.31
C LYS A 270 11.26 6.61 12.28
N LEU A 271 11.03 5.86 11.21
CA LEU A 271 9.98 6.14 10.23
C LEU A 271 8.58 6.04 10.85
N ILE A 272 8.34 5.01 11.68
CA ILE A 272 7.09 4.85 12.43
C ILE A 272 6.89 6.01 13.41
N GLN A 273 7.91 6.34 14.21
CA GLN A 273 7.86 7.46 15.16
C GLN A 273 7.53 8.78 14.47
N ASN A 274 8.21 9.09 13.37
CA ASN A 274 7.98 10.31 12.61
C ASN A 274 6.58 10.33 11.97
N SER A 275 6.09 9.18 11.49
CA SER A 275 4.74 9.06 10.95
C SER A 275 3.69 9.33 12.03
N SER A 276 3.87 8.78 13.23
CA SER A 276 3.00 9.05 14.38
C SER A 276 3.02 10.51 14.81
N VAL A 277 4.20 11.15 14.83
CA VAL A 277 4.33 12.59 15.14
C VAL A 277 3.61 13.43 14.09
N ASN A 278 3.77 13.12 12.79
CA ASN A 278 3.10 13.84 11.72
C ASN A 278 1.58 13.67 11.75
N ILE A 279 1.10 12.47 12.06
CA ILE A 279 -0.33 12.20 12.27
C ILE A 279 -0.86 13.01 13.45
N ASN A 280 -0.16 12.99 14.59
CA ASN A 280 -0.58 13.74 15.77
C ASN A 280 -0.57 15.25 15.53
N ASN A 281 0.40 15.77 14.78
CA ASN A 281 0.42 17.17 14.38
C ASN A 281 -0.74 17.53 13.44
N SER A 282 -1.05 16.66 12.48
CA SER A 282 -2.20 16.83 11.57
C SER A 282 -3.52 16.79 12.34
N ILE A 283 -3.66 15.85 13.28
CA ILE A 283 -4.81 15.76 14.19
C ILE A 283 -4.92 17.01 15.06
N ARG A 284 -3.83 17.51 15.66
CA ARG A 284 -3.83 18.75 16.45
C ARG A 284 -4.22 19.97 15.60
N LYS A 285 -3.72 20.06 14.38
CA LYS A 285 -4.06 21.14 13.42
C LYS A 285 -5.52 21.07 12.99
N PHE A 286 -6.04 19.86 12.77
CA PHE A 286 -7.46 19.63 12.58
C PHE A 286 -8.27 20.14 13.78
N TYR A 287 -7.92 19.75 15.01
CA TYR A 287 -8.60 20.21 16.22
C TYR A 287 -8.48 21.72 16.47
N SER A 288 -7.36 22.36 16.15
CA SER A 288 -7.23 23.82 16.32
C SER A 288 -8.08 24.57 15.30
N THR A 289 -8.06 24.17 14.02
CA THR A 289 -8.93 24.72 12.96
C THR A 289 -10.39 24.63 13.33
N LEU A 290 -10.74 23.51 13.96
CA LEU A 290 -12.05 23.19 14.43
C LEU A 290 -12.47 23.98 15.68
N GLN A 291 -11.56 24.25 16.62
CA GLN A 291 -11.82 25.18 17.72
C GLN A 291 -12.01 26.61 17.22
N GLN A 292 -11.27 27.03 16.19
CA GLN A 292 -11.44 28.34 15.54
C GLN A 292 -12.84 28.45 14.91
N LEU A 293 -13.28 27.42 14.18
CA LEU A 293 -14.67 27.33 13.68
C LEU A 293 -15.69 27.50 14.81
N GLN A 294 -15.39 27.01 16.01
CA GLN A 294 -16.29 27.13 17.13
C GLN A 294 -16.40 28.55 17.70
N THR A 295 -15.41 29.40 17.48
CA THR A 295 -15.37 30.78 17.97
C THR A 295 -15.88 31.79 16.95
N ILE A 296 -16.00 31.40 15.68
CA ILE A 296 -16.53 32.28 14.63
C ILE A 296 -18.02 32.48 14.86
N ASP A 297 -18.40 33.74 15.06
CA ASP A 297 -19.80 34.13 15.06
C ASP A 297 -20.32 34.06 13.61
N ALA A 298 -21.07 33.00 13.33
CA ALA A 298 -21.59 32.69 12.00
C ALA A 298 -22.49 33.82 11.44
N THR A 299 -22.97 34.74 12.28
CA THR A 299 -23.78 35.88 11.85
C THR A 299 -22.96 37.03 11.27
N ASN A 300 -21.65 37.11 11.56
CA ASN A 300 -20.83 38.30 11.30
C ASN A 300 -19.68 38.08 10.29
N SER A 301 -19.29 36.83 9.98
CA SER A 301 -18.27 36.57 8.94
C SER A 301 -18.49 35.22 8.24
N SER A 302 -19.34 35.25 7.21
CA SER A 302 -19.61 34.12 6.33
C SER A 302 -18.37 33.62 5.59
N PHE A 303 -17.49 34.55 5.20
CA PHE A 303 -16.26 34.25 4.48
C PHE A 303 -15.26 33.48 5.36
N ASP A 304 -15.02 33.94 6.59
CA ASP A 304 -14.09 33.26 7.49
C ASP A 304 -14.58 31.86 7.86
N PHE A 305 -15.87 31.70 8.13
CA PHE A 305 -16.46 30.38 8.41
C PHE A 305 -16.18 29.39 7.26
N MET A 306 -16.41 29.83 6.03
CA MET A 306 -16.22 28.98 4.86
C MET A 306 -14.75 28.64 4.57
N GLN A 307 -13.83 29.60 4.74
CA GLN A 307 -12.39 29.35 4.59
C GLN A 307 -11.89 28.29 5.59
N HIS A 308 -12.39 28.32 6.82
CA HIS A 308 -12.03 27.33 7.83
C HIS A 308 -12.63 25.94 7.54
N ILE A 309 -13.83 25.85 6.95
CA ILE A 309 -14.37 24.55 6.50
C ILE A 309 -13.56 23.98 5.33
N ALA A 310 -13.13 24.82 4.37
CA ALA A 310 -12.26 24.38 3.28
C ALA A 310 -10.93 23.84 3.83
N ASN A 311 -10.31 24.55 4.79
CA ASN A 311 -9.11 24.08 5.49
C ASN A 311 -9.36 22.74 6.21
N LEU A 312 -10.53 22.55 6.83
CA LEU A 312 -10.91 21.29 7.47
C LEU A 312 -10.96 20.12 6.46
N GLY A 313 -11.50 20.35 5.26
CA GLY A 313 -11.53 19.36 4.18
C GLY A 313 -10.13 18.93 3.76
N ILE A 314 -9.21 19.89 3.60
CA ILE A 314 -7.80 19.62 3.27
C ILE A 314 -7.12 18.78 4.36
N GLU A 315 -7.30 19.15 5.64
CA GLU A 315 -6.72 18.39 6.76
C GLU A 315 -7.28 16.96 6.83
N ILE A 316 -8.55 16.74 6.53
CA ILE A 316 -9.15 15.39 6.46
C ILE A 316 -8.47 14.55 5.38
N GLU A 317 -8.20 15.12 4.19
CA GLU A 317 -7.52 14.39 3.12
C GLU A 317 -6.06 14.08 3.47
N ILE A 318 -5.36 15.00 4.13
CA ILE A 318 -4.00 14.77 4.66
C ILE A 318 -4.02 13.62 5.67
N ILE A 319 -4.95 13.64 6.63
CA ILE A 319 -5.11 12.59 7.63
C ILE A 319 -5.46 11.25 6.97
N LYS A 320 -6.36 11.22 5.97
CA LYS A 320 -6.67 10.01 5.18
C LYS A 320 -5.41 9.47 4.49
N GLY A 321 -4.58 10.33 3.91
CA GLY A 321 -3.30 9.95 3.31
C GLY A 321 -2.37 9.29 4.33
N HIS A 322 -2.22 9.88 5.50
CA HIS A 322 -1.42 9.30 6.58
C HIS A 322 -2.00 8.00 7.15
N ILE A 323 -3.33 7.89 7.29
CA ILE A 323 -3.99 6.66 7.73
C ILE A 323 -3.78 5.54 6.70
N LYS A 324 -3.79 5.83 5.40
CA LYS A 324 -3.47 4.85 4.36
C LYS A 324 -2.05 4.29 4.50
N SER A 325 -1.10 5.07 5.04
CA SER A 325 0.26 4.61 5.33
C SER A 325 0.40 3.87 6.67
N PHE A 326 -0.66 3.75 7.46
CA PHE A 326 -0.62 3.14 8.78
C PHE A 326 -0.69 1.61 8.68
N ASP A 327 0.31 0.93 9.25
CA ASP A 327 0.55 -0.52 9.10
C ASP A 327 -0.51 -1.40 9.83
N ARG A 328 -1.30 -0.81 10.72
CA ARG A 328 -2.33 -1.55 11.47
C ARG A 328 -3.62 -1.64 10.68
N TYR A 329 -3.73 -2.69 9.84
CA TYR A 329 -4.87 -2.96 8.96
C TYR A 329 -6.26 -2.71 9.58
N GLN A 330 -6.54 -3.23 10.78
CA GLN A 330 -7.84 -3.05 11.44
C GLN A 330 -8.10 -1.61 11.89
N LEU A 331 -7.08 -0.94 12.45
CA LEU A 331 -7.18 0.44 12.89
C LEU A 331 -7.34 1.38 11.68
N ARG A 332 -6.59 1.12 10.61
CA ARG A 332 -6.71 1.79 9.31
C ARG A 332 -8.11 1.66 8.73
N LYS A 333 -8.70 0.46 8.75
CA LYS A 333 -10.06 0.23 8.26
C LYS A 333 -11.10 1.03 9.06
N GLN A 334 -10.99 1.04 10.39
CA GLN A 334 -11.90 1.80 11.26
C GLN A 334 -11.77 3.31 11.08
N PHE A 335 -10.56 3.83 11.00
CA PHE A 335 -10.32 5.27 10.77
C PHE A 335 -10.71 5.72 9.36
N LEU A 336 -10.43 4.91 8.32
CA LEU A 336 -10.89 5.20 6.95
C LEU A 336 -12.42 5.23 6.88
N GLN A 337 -13.10 4.27 7.53
CA GLN A 337 -14.56 4.27 7.61
C GLN A 337 -15.06 5.55 8.29
N LEU A 338 -14.46 5.96 9.41
CA LEU A 338 -14.83 7.20 10.10
C LEU A 338 -14.63 8.44 9.21
N ALA A 339 -13.48 8.54 8.55
CA ALA A 339 -13.14 9.67 7.68
C ALA A 339 -14.04 9.73 6.42
N GLN A 340 -14.40 8.57 5.84
CA GLN A 340 -15.34 8.47 4.72
C GLN A 340 -16.74 8.92 5.13
N ASN A 341 -17.23 8.49 6.30
CA ASN A 341 -18.54 8.91 6.77
C ASN A 341 -18.58 10.39 7.13
N LEU A 342 -17.53 10.93 7.77
CA LEU A 342 -17.42 12.36 8.04
C LEU A 342 -17.44 13.18 6.74
N SER A 343 -16.66 12.76 5.75
CA SER A 343 -16.59 13.38 4.42
C SER A 343 -17.94 13.33 3.70
N LYS A 344 -18.62 12.19 3.70
CA LYS A 344 -19.96 12.03 3.12
C LYS A 344 -20.98 12.96 3.79
N ASN A 345 -21.00 12.99 5.12
CA ASN A 345 -21.95 13.84 5.85
C ASN A 345 -21.71 15.33 5.61
N LEU A 346 -20.45 15.75 5.44
CA LEU A 346 -20.11 17.12 5.04
C LEU A 346 -20.57 17.41 3.61
N ALA A 347 -20.36 16.48 2.67
CA ALA A 347 -20.81 16.63 1.27
C ALA A 347 -22.34 16.68 1.15
N ASP A 348 -23.06 15.83 1.88
CA ASP A 348 -24.52 15.84 1.94
C ASP A 348 -25.03 17.17 2.50
N LEU A 349 -24.39 17.68 3.56
CA LEU A 349 -24.69 18.99 4.12
C LEU A 349 -24.46 20.12 3.10
N PHE A 350 -23.32 20.12 2.40
CA PHE A 350 -23.03 21.10 1.36
C PHE A 350 -24.01 21.06 0.20
N THR A 351 -24.43 19.87 -0.21
CA THR A 351 -25.44 19.69 -1.26
C THR A 351 -26.76 20.29 -0.84
N VAL A 352 -27.20 20.06 0.40
CA VAL A 352 -28.41 20.66 0.95
C VAL A 352 -28.28 22.18 1.04
N LEU A 353 -27.15 22.70 1.50
CA LEU A 353 -26.88 24.14 1.56
C LEU A 353 -26.93 24.79 0.17
N ALA A 354 -26.32 24.15 -0.84
CA ALA A 354 -26.32 24.62 -2.22
C ALA A 354 -27.73 24.56 -2.83
N ASP A 355 -28.43 23.43 -2.72
CA ASP A 355 -29.82 23.30 -3.19
C ASP A 355 -30.74 24.33 -2.55
N HIS A 356 -30.52 24.64 -1.27
CA HIS A 356 -31.31 25.62 -0.56
C HIS A 356 -31.00 27.05 -1.03
N ALA A 357 -29.72 27.35 -1.30
CA ALA A 357 -29.28 28.60 -1.91
C ALA A 357 -29.89 28.79 -3.32
N PHE A 358 -29.89 27.77 -4.17
CA PHE A 358 -30.42 27.83 -5.53
C PHE A 358 -31.95 27.95 -5.63
N LYS A 359 -32.68 27.54 -4.59
CA LYS A 359 -34.16 27.58 -4.55
C LYS A 359 -34.72 28.85 -3.90
N LEU A 360 -33.87 29.79 -3.46
CA LEU A 360 -34.35 31.09 -3.02
C LEU A 360 -34.72 31.92 -4.27
N PRO A 361 -35.99 32.26 -4.51
CA PRO A 361 -36.31 33.28 -5.49
C PRO A 361 -35.67 34.60 -5.06
N GLU A 362 -35.35 35.49 -6.02
CA GLU A 362 -35.00 36.89 -5.73
C GLU A 362 -35.94 37.43 -4.64
N PRO A 363 -35.42 38.18 -3.65
CA PRO A 363 -36.05 38.36 -2.36
C PRO A 363 -37.45 38.99 -2.50
N GLN A 364 -38.47 38.15 -2.52
CA GLN A 364 -39.84 38.55 -2.22
C GLN A 364 -40.15 38.16 -0.79
N ILE A 365 -40.01 39.16 0.07
CA ILE A 365 -40.36 39.16 1.48
C ILE A 365 -41.87 38.92 1.57
N ASN A 366 -42.32 37.67 1.62
CA ASN A 366 -43.56 37.17 2.23
C ASN A 366 -43.90 35.76 1.70
N GLY A 367 -43.21 34.74 2.23
CA GLY A 367 -43.51 33.34 1.95
C GLY A 367 -42.97 32.43 3.04
N ASN A 368 -43.70 31.36 3.34
CA ASN A 368 -43.58 30.54 4.55
C ASN A 368 -42.23 29.77 4.64
N ILE A 369 -41.20 30.41 5.21
CA ILE A 369 -39.84 29.89 5.47
C ILE A 369 -39.81 28.66 6.40
N THR A 370 -40.92 28.37 7.08
CA THR A 370 -41.00 27.44 8.22
C THR A 370 -40.89 25.96 7.81
N GLU A 371 -41.41 25.57 6.64
CA GLU A 371 -41.48 24.16 6.23
C GLU A 371 -40.12 23.62 5.74
N ASN A 372 -39.36 24.43 5.01
CA ASN A 372 -38.03 24.07 4.51
C ASN A 372 -36.97 23.98 5.61
N LYS A 373 -37.07 24.84 6.66
CA LYS A 373 -36.23 24.74 7.86
C LYS A 373 -36.39 23.40 8.57
N THR A 374 -37.61 22.88 8.60
CA THR A 374 -37.94 21.60 9.24
C THR A 374 -37.30 20.40 8.53
N VAL A 375 -37.31 20.39 7.20
CA VAL A 375 -36.72 19.29 6.40
C VAL A 375 -35.20 19.23 6.54
N ALA A 376 -34.51 20.38 6.41
CA ALA A 376 -33.05 20.45 6.61
C ALA A 376 -32.65 20.04 8.04
N HIS A 377 -33.46 20.43 9.03
CA HIS A 377 -33.25 20.04 10.42
C HIS A 377 -33.41 18.54 10.66
N MET A 378 -34.46 17.91 10.10
CA MET A 378 -34.70 16.48 10.20
C MET A 378 -33.59 15.64 9.55
N MET A 379 -33.07 16.09 8.40
CA MET A 379 -31.97 15.41 7.71
C MET A 379 -30.66 15.50 8.49
N LEU A 380 -30.37 16.66 9.08
CA LEU A 380 -29.20 16.85 9.95
C LEU A 380 -29.27 15.97 11.21
N GLU A 381 -30.42 15.93 11.88
CA GLU A 381 -30.62 15.04 13.04
C GLU A 381 -30.45 13.56 12.67
N LYS A 382 -30.92 13.14 11.49
CA LYS A 382 -30.73 11.78 10.99
C LYS A 382 -29.25 11.46 10.71
N ALA A 383 -28.49 12.40 10.15
CA ALA A 383 -27.06 12.24 9.93
C ALA A 383 -26.28 12.12 11.26
N ILE A 384 -26.64 12.93 12.27
CA ILE A 384 -26.08 12.84 13.62
C ILE A 384 -26.37 11.47 14.24
N GLU A 385 -27.60 10.97 14.13
CA GLU A 385 -27.97 9.69 14.73
C GLU A 385 -27.30 8.49 14.04
N ASN A 386 -27.17 8.52 12.71
CA ASN A 386 -26.41 7.51 11.96
C ASN A 386 -24.94 7.46 12.40
N ASN A 387 -24.32 8.62 12.63
CA ASN A 387 -22.95 8.69 13.14
C ASN A 387 -22.83 8.14 14.56
N LYS A 388 -23.80 8.40 15.45
CA LYS A 388 -23.81 7.83 16.80
C LYS A 388 -23.90 6.31 16.79
N GLN A 389 -24.77 5.73 15.94
CA GLN A 389 -24.93 4.28 15.83
C GLN A 389 -23.68 3.60 15.29
N MET A 390 -23.07 4.17 14.25
CA MET A 390 -21.79 3.67 13.73
C MET A 390 -20.67 3.71 14.78
N ILE A 391 -20.61 4.78 15.58
CA ILE A 391 -19.65 4.90 16.68
C ILE A 391 -19.91 3.83 17.75
N LEU A 392 -21.17 3.54 18.07
CA LEU A 392 -21.55 2.50 19.02
C LEU A 392 -21.06 1.11 18.54
N GLU A 393 -21.27 0.79 17.26
CA GLU A 393 -20.79 -0.45 16.64
C GLU A 393 -19.26 -0.57 16.66
N LEU A 394 -18.54 0.55 16.45
CA LEU A 394 -17.08 0.61 16.52
C LEU A 394 -16.53 0.46 17.96
N THR A 395 -17.32 0.79 18.99
CA THR A 395 -16.92 0.63 20.41
C THR A 395 -17.10 -0.79 20.96
N THR A 396 -17.91 -1.62 20.31
CA THR A 396 -18.20 -2.99 20.77
C THR A 396 -17.21 -4.07 20.30
N ASN A 397 -16.27 -3.77 19.40
CA ASN A 397 -15.29 -4.75 18.91
C ASN A 397 -14.10 -4.92 19.86
N ARG A 398 -14.07 -6.06 20.57
CA ARG A 398 -13.07 -6.45 21.56
C ARG A 398 -11.81 -7.03 20.92
N SER A 399 -10.75 -6.23 20.77
CA SER A 399 -9.35 -6.73 20.66
C SER A 399 -8.31 -5.61 20.70
N LEU A 400 -8.45 -4.65 21.62
CA LEU A 400 -7.47 -3.57 21.83
C LEU A 400 -6.89 -3.68 23.23
N SER A 401 -5.61 -3.31 23.41
CA SER A 401 -5.01 -3.25 24.75
C SER A 401 -5.68 -2.16 25.59
N ALA A 402 -5.53 -2.22 26.92
CA ALA A 402 -6.16 -1.26 27.83
C ALA A 402 -5.68 0.19 27.56
N ASP A 403 -4.40 0.37 27.26
CA ASP A 403 -3.82 1.70 26.97
C ASP A 403 -4.31 2.23 25.61
N GLU A 404 -4.41 1.35 24.61
CA GLU A 404 -4.98 1.70 23.30
C GLU A 404 -6.47 2.06 23.42
N MET A 405 -7.21 1.38 24.29
CA MET A 405 -8.61 1.69 24.58
C MET A 405 -8.76 3.08 25.20
N VAL A 406 -7.87 3.51 26.08
CA VAL A 406 -7.94 4.83 26.73
C VAL A 406 -7.69 5.95 25.72
N GLU A 407 -6.59 5.91 24.97
CA GLU A 407 -6.24 6.94 23.98
C GLU A 407 -7.29 7.04 22.87
N ILE A 408 -7.81 5.90 22.41
CA ILE A 408 -8.90 5.85 21.42
C ILE A 408 -10.21 6.37 22.02
N THR A 409 -10.51 6.08 23.30
CA THR A 409 -11.74 6.56 23.95
C THR A 409 -11.72 8.07 24.12
N GLU A 410 -10.57 8.67 24.45
CA GLU A 410 -10.43 10.13 24.53
C GLU A 410 -10.63 10.80 23.16
N LEU A 411 -9.96 10.29 22.11
CA LEU A 411 -10.16 10.78 20.74
C LEU A 411 -11.60 10.60 20.24
N ARG A 412 -12.29 9.53 20.66
CA ARG A 412 -13.70 9.26 20.35
C ARG A 412 -14.65 10.24 21.04
N VAL A 413 -14.43 10.51 22.33
CA VAL A 413 -15.26 11.44 23.11
C VAL A 413 -15.16 12.85 22.56
N ASP A 414 -13.96 13.27 22.15
CA ASP A 414 -13.74 14.59 21.56
C ASP A 414 -14.35 14.73 20.16
N ALA A 415 -14.27 13.68 19.32
CA ALA A 415 -14.96 13.64 18.04
C ALA A 415 -16.50 13.70 18.18
N ILE A 416 -17.09 13.03 19.19
CA ILE A 416 -18.54 13.08 19.45
C ILE A 416 -18.98 14.46 19.92
N ARG A 417 -18.31 15.02 20.94
CA ARG A 417 -18.59 16.37 21.45
C ARG A 417 -18.54 17.40 20.33
N LEU A 418 -17.61 17.19 19.41
CA LEU A 418 -17.42 18.02 18.26
C LEU A 418 -18.56 17.92 17.24
N ILE A 419 -18.92 16.72 16.79
CA ILE A 419 -20.01 16.53 15.82
C ILE A 419 -21.30 17.18 16.35
N VAL A 420 -21.60 17.00 17.64
CA VAL A 420 -22.76 17.62 18.29
C VAL A 420 -22.68 19.16 18.28
N LYS A 421 -21.48 19.73 18.49
CA LYS A 421 -21.28 21.18 18.51
C LYS A 421 -21.28 21.82 17.12
N LEU A 422 -20.62 21.21 16.13
CA LEU A 422 -20.68 21.61 14.72
C LEU A 422 -22.12 21.58 14.22
N SER A 423 -22.88 20.54 14.57
CA SER A 423 -24.31 20.45 14.22
C SER A 423 -25.15 21.60 14.79
N ARG A 424 -24.82 22.08 15.99
CA ARG A 424 -25.47 23.28 16.57
C ARG A 424 -25.07 24.55 15.83
N GLN A 425 -23.81 24.69 15.43
CA GLN A 425 -23.32 25.90 14.73
C GLN A 425 -23.78 25.98 13.29
N ILE A 426 -23.82 24.85 12.58
CA ILE A 426 -24.45 24.73 11.26
C ILE A 426 -25.93 25.09 11.35
N ARG A 427 -26.63 24.68 12.42
CA ARG A 427 -28.02 25.07 12.67
C ARG A 427 -28.17 26.59 12.86
N CYS A 428 -27.21 27.26 13.52
CA CYS A 428 -27.19 28.72 13.65
C CYS A 428 -26.84 29.40 12.32
N ALA A 429 -25.83 28.92 11.59
CA ALA A 429 -25.44 29.48 10.29
C ALA A 429 -26.59 29.38 9.27
N LEU A 430 -27.27 28.24 9.21
CA LEU A 430 -28.48 28.04 8.39
C LEU A 430 -29.62 29.03 8.70
N GLN A 431 -29.66 29.62 9.90
CA GLN A 431 -30.61 30.71 10.21
C GLN A 431 -30.19 32.07 9.61
N VAL A 432 -28.92 32.25 9.25
CA VAL A 432 -28.30 33.49 8.74
C VAL A 432 -28.25 33.53 7.20
N ILE A 433 -28.12 32.38 6.53
CA ILE A 433 -27.94 32.27 5.06
C ILE A 433 -29.14 32.80 4.24
N SER A 434 -30.21 33.28 4.86
CA SER A 434 -31.33 33.97 4.19
C SER A 434 -30.99 35.33 3.55
N CYS A 435 -29.71 35.70 3.42
CA CYS A 435 -29.26 36.99 2.89
C CYS A 435 -28.21 36.81 1.78
N GLY A 436 -28.65 36.66 0.52
CA GLY A 436 -28.03 37.16 -0.73
C GLY A 436 -26.64 36.67 -1.20
N PRO A 437 -25.51 37.27 -0.78
CA PRO A 437 -24.24 37.18 -1.53
C PRO A 437 -23.46 35.85 -1.46
N MET A 438 -24.00 34.83 -0.80
CA MET A 438 -23.26 33.64 -0.34
C MET A 438 -23.21 32.48 -1.35
N ILE A 439 -23.97 32.58 -2.44
CA ILE A 439 -24.26 31.46 -3.36
C ILE A 439 -23.09 31.14 -4.29
N GLU A 440 -22.41 32.15 -4.82
CA GLU A 440 -21.32 31.95 -5.80
C GLU A 440 -20.07 31.29 -5.19
N PHE A 441 -19.79 31.56 -3.91
CA PHE A 441 -18.67 30.96 -3.19
C PHE A 441 -18.89 29.45 -2.95
N LEU A 442 -20.12 29.04 -2.62
CA LEU A 442 -20.47 27.63 -2.36
C LEU A 442 -20.33 26.76 -3.62
N ILE A 443 -20.57 27.33 -4.81
CA ILE A 443 -20.40 26.66 -6.10
C ILE A 443 -18.91 26.35 -6.37
N GLY A 444 -18.01 27.31 -6.11
CA GLY A 444 -16.58 27.12 -6.30
C GLY A 444 -15.95 26.07 -5.38
N VAL A 445 -16.42 25.96 -4.13
CA VAL A 445 -15.96 24.94 -3.18
C VAL A 445 -16.44 23.54 -3.58
N ARG A 446 -17.72 23.41 -3.98
CA ARG A 446 -18.28 22.13 -4.46
C ARG A 446 -17.47 21.58 -5.65
N ASP A 447 -17.21 22.43 -6.64
CA ASP A 447 -16.55 21.99 -7.87
C ASP A 447 -15.06 21.63 -7.62
N SER A 448 -14.42 22.23 -6.61
CA SER A 448 -13.07 21.85 -6.15
C SER A 448 -13.04 20.52 -5.38
N MET A 449 -14.10 20.19 -4.64
CA MET A 449 -14.20 18.91 -3.91
C MET A 449 -14.66 17.73 -4.78
N CYS A 450 -15.35 17.98 -5.89
CA CYS A 450 -15.78 16.94 -6.82
C CYS A 450 -14.77 16.62 -7.94
N GLY A 451 -13.75 17.47 -8.14
CA GLY A 451 -12.71 17.30 -9.15
C GLY A 451 -11.42 16.59 -8.68
N ILE A 452 -11.31 16.30 -7.38
CA ILE A 452 -10.20 15.58 -6.73
C ILE A 452 -10.71 14.21 -6.28
#